data_AF-A0A1G6X4L9-F1
#
_entry.id   AF-A0A1G6X4L9-F1
#
_cell.length_a   1.000
_cell.length_b   1.000
_cell.length_c   1.000
_cell.angle_alpha   90.00
_cell.angle_beta   90.00
_cell.angle_gamma   90.00
#
_symmetry.space_group_name_H-M   'P 1'
#
loop_
_entity.id
_entity.type
_entity.pdbx_description
1 polymer ?
#
loop_
_entity_poly.entity_id
_entity_poly.type
_entity_poly.pdbx_seq_one_letter_code
_entity_poly.pdbx_strand_id
1 'polypeptide(L)'
;MVGFRSTLTGGVLPLEFMVDGARRDVMLPAPVTMSGAESFAAACRLGLGLIQVPRYHVEDDIARGTLVIVLPELPPPVMPVSLLYPRSRQLSPRVRVFLDWVSTEFAAKRGETGEEGASGN
;
A
#
# COMPACT_ATOMS: atom_id res chain seq x y z
N MET A 1 1.85 -14.87 -9.68
CA MET A 1 2.15 -13.53 -9.13
C MET A 1 3.59 -13.50 -8.65
N VAL A 2 4.18 -12.33 -8.44
CA VAL A 2 5.33 -12.26 -7.54
C VAL A 2 4.76 -12.31 -6.12
N GLY A 3 5.27 -13.20 -5.26
CA GLY A 3 4.79 -13.31 -3.89
C GLY A 3 5.52 -12.34 -2.96
N PHE A 4 4.78 -11.57 -2.16
CA PHE A 4 5.37 -10.79 -1.08
C PHE A 4 5.30 -11.59 0.23
N ARG A 5 6.45 -11.85 0.86
CA ARG A 5 6.52 -12.61 2.10
C ARG A 5 6.41 -11.66 3.29
N SER A 6 5.36 -11.86 4.07
CA SER A 6 5.10 -11.11 5.30
C SER A 6 6.21 -11.34 6.32
N THR A 7 6.76 -10.26 6.86
CA THR A 7 7.70 -10.33 7.98
C THR A 7 7.01 -10.67 9.30
N LEU A 8 5.69 -10.44 9.40
CA LEU A 8 4.89 -10.73 10.60
C LEU A 8 4.48 -12.20 10.68
N THR A 9 4.08 -12.79 9.55
CA THR A 9 3.50 -14.14 9.53
C THR A 9 4.37 -15.18 8.82
N GLY A 10 5.42 -14.75 8.10
CA GLY A 10 6.30 -15.63 7.31
C GLY A 10 5.66 -16.18 6.03
N GLY A 11 4.35 -16.04 5.86
CA GLY A 11 3.60 -16.49 4.69
C GLY A 11 3.65 -15.50 3.52
N VAL A 12 3.29 -15.97 2.33
CA VAL A 12 3.04 -15.12 1.16
C VAL A 12 1.68 -14.45 1.34
N LEU A 13 1.63 -13.13 1.12
CA LEU A 13 0.38 -12.38 1.16
C LEU A 13 -0.46 -12.67 -0.11
N PRO A 14 -1.78 -12.85 0.02
CA PRO A 14 -2.68 -12.94 -1.13
C PRO A 14 -2.76 -11.59 -1.85
N LEU A 15 -3.26 -11.61 -3.09
CA LEU A 15 -3.78 -10.38 -3.69
C LEU A 15 -5.14 -10.05 -3.08
N GLU A 16 -5.36 -8.79 -2.75
CA GLU A 16 -6.58 -8.31 -2.09
C GLU A 16 -7.39 -7.44 -3.07
N PHE A 17 -8.70 -7.64 -3.14
CA PHE A 17 -9.59 -6.89 -4.03
C PHE A 17 -10.87 -6.48 -3.30
N MET A 18 -11.44 -5.34 -3.66
CA MET A 18 -12.80 -4.95 -3.29
C MET A 18 -13.74 -5.33 -4.45
N VAL A 19 -14.65 -6.27 -4.21
CA VAL A 19 -15.63 -6.76 -5.18
C VAL A 19 -17.02 -6.61 -4.56
N ASP A 20 -17.89 -5.81 -5.18
CA ASP A 20 -19.24 -5.52 -4.66
C ASP A 20 -19.24 -5.04 -3.20
N GLY A 21 -18.25 -4.23 -2.82
CA GLY A 21 -18.06 -3.72 -1.46
C GLY A 21 -17.48 -4.71 -0.46
N ALA A 22 -17.20 -5.96 -0.87
CA ALA A 22 -16.61 -6.98 -0.03
C ALA A 22 -15.14 -7.25 -0.39
N ARG A 23 -14.30 -7.41 0.63
CA ARG A 23 -12.91 -7.83 0.45
C ARG A 23 -12.86 -9.28 -0.05
N ARG A 24 -12.04 -9.53 -1.06
CA ARG A 24 -11.73 -10.84 -1.63
C ARG A 24 -10.23 -11.04 -1.71
N ASP A 25 -9.77 -12.14 -1.11
CA ASP A 25 -8.37 -12.52 -1.12
C ASP A 25 -8.16 -13.66 -2.13
N VAL A 26 -7.19 -13.49 -3.03
CA VAL A 26 -6.85 -14.47 -4.08
C VAL A 26 -5.39 -14.86 -3.95
N MET A 27 -5.16 -16.14 -3.64
CA MET A 27 -3.82 -16.72 -3.66
C MET A 27 -3.53 -17.30 -5.05
N LEU A 28 -2.61 -16.68 -5.79
CA LEU A 28 -2.12 -17.20 -7.06
C LEU A 28 -0.81 -17.96 -6.85
N PRO A 29 -0.43 -18.89 -7.76
CA PRO A 29 0.91 -19.45 -7.75
C PRO A 29 1.98 -18.34 -7.73
N ALA A 30 2.91 -18.45 -6.79
CA ALA A 30 3.99 -17.50 -6.56
C ALA A 30 5.35 -18.19 -6.75
N PRO A 31 5.78 -18.44 -8.01
CA PRO A 31 7.04 -19.15 -8.28
C PRO A 31 8.28 -18.38 -7.81
N VAL A 32 8.15 -17.07 -7.62
CA VAL A 32 9.18 -16.19 -7.06
C VAL A 32 8.57 -15.45 -5.87
N THR A 33 9.29 -15.43 -4.74
CA THR A 33 8.86 -14.71 -3.53
C THR A 33 9.95 -13.76 -3.03
N MET A 34 9.55 -12.56 -2.63
CA MET A 34 10.42 -11.49 -2.17
C MET A 34 9.94 -10.98 -0.81
N SER A 35 10.84 -10.38 -0.03
CA SER A 35 10.49 -9.73 1.26
C SER A 35 10.82 -8.24 1.31
N GLY A 36 11.39 -7.67 0.23
CA GLY A 36 11.70 -6.25 0.10
C GLY A 36 10.78 -5.57 -0.91
N ALA A 37 10.34 -4.34 -0.61
CA ALA A 37 9.40 -3.60 -1.44
C ALA A 37 9.98 -3.22 -2.81
N GLU A 38 11.24 -2.81 -2.86
CA GLU A 38 11.94 -2.41 -4.08
C GLU A 38 12.16 -3.60 -5.02
N SER A 39 12.53 -4.76 -4.45
CA SER A 39 12.68 -6.01 -5.19
C SER A 39 11.35 -6.47 -5.79
N PHE A 40 10.24 -6.16 -5.12
CA PHE A 40 8.89 -6.52 -5.58
C PHE A 40 8.50 -5.77 -6.85
N ALA A 41 8.71 -4.44 -6.88
CA ALA A 41 8.50 -3.63 -8.07
C ALA A 41 9.46 -4.00 -9.21
N ALA A 42 10.74 -4.21 -8.91
CA ALA A 42 11.73 -4.63 -9.91
C ALA A 42 11.38 -5.96 -10.58
N ALA A 43 10.89 -6.94 -9.81
CA ALA A 43 10.45 -8.23 -10.35
C ALA A 43 9.28 -8.08 -11.33
N CYS A 44 8.33 -7.18 -11.05
CA CYS A 44 7.23 -6.90 -11.97
C CYS A 44 7.72 -6.23 -13.27
N ARG A 45 8.65 -5.28 -13.18
CA ARG A 45 9.28 -4.64 -14.35
C ARG A 45 10.04 -5.64 -15.24
N LEU A 46 10.55 -6.72 -14.66
CA LEU A 46 11.18 -7.84 -15.37
C LEU A 46 10.18 -8.85 -15.95
N GLY A 47 8.87 -8.62 -15.81
CA GLY A 47 7.83 -9.52 -16.32
C GLY A 47 7.63 -10.79 -15.50
N LEU A 48 8.11 -10.84 -14.26
CA LEU A 48 8.00 -12.04 -13.40
C LEU A 48 6.59 -12.24 -12.81
N GLY A 49 5.68 -11.29 -13.03
CA GLY A 49 4.26 -11.42 -12.73
C GLY A 49 3.62 -10.17 -12.14
N LEU A 50 2.34 -10.31 -11.76
CA LEU A 50 1.56 -9.27 -11.10
C LEU A 50 2.03 -9.03 -9.66
N ILE A 51 1.90 -7.77 -9.22
CA ILE A 51 2.16 -7.30 -7.85
C ILE A 51 1.04 -6.39 -7.37
N GLN A 52 0.91 -6.25 -6.05
CA GLN A 52 0.15 -5.17 -5.41
C GLN A 52 1.08 -4.36 -4.53
N VAL A 53 1.25 -3.08 -4.86
CA VAL A 53 2.13 -2.15 -4.16
C VAL A 53 1.40 -0.81 -3.98
N PRO A 54 1.79 -0.02 -2.97
CA PRO A 54 1.32 1.37 -2.89
C PRO A 54 1.66 2.12 -4.18
N ARG A 55 0.66 2.84 -4.72
CA ARG A 55 0.75 3.50 -6.03
C ARG A 55 1.99 4.41 -6.16
N TYR A 56 2.33 5.13 -5.11
CA TYR A 56 3.47 6.06 -5.10
C TYR A 56 4.84 5.39 -5.37
N HIS A 57 4.98 4.06 -5.22
CA HIS A 57 6.21 3.34 -5.56
C HIS A 57 6.39 3.12 -7.07
N VAL A 58 5.32 3.20 -7.85
CA VAL A 58 5.28 2.83 -9.28
C VAL A 58 4.65 3.90 -10.16
N GLU A 59 4.36 5.08 -9.63
CA GLU A 59 3.72 6.18 -10.35
C GLU A 59 4.45 6.51 -11.65
N ASP A 60 5.78 6.64 -11.56
CA ASP A 60 6.67 6.88 -12.69
C ASP A 60 6.63 5.78 -13.75
N ASP A 61 6.48 4.51 -13.34
CA ASP A 61 6.41 3.39 -14.28
C ASP A 61 5.07 3.35 -15.00
N ILE A 62 3.99 3.71 -14.30
CA ILE A 62 2.65 3.84 -14.89
C ILE A 62 2.64 5.01 -15.88
N ALA A 63 3.19 6.17 -15.49
CA ALA A 63 3.29 7.34 -16.36
C ALA A 63 4.10 7.06 -17.64
N ARG A 64 5.17 6.25 -17.53
CA ARG A 64 5.98 5.81 -18.69
C ARG A 64 5.38 4.63 -19.47
N GLY A 65 4.29 4.02 -19.00
CA GLY A 65 3.73 2.80 -19.58
C GLY A 65 4.62 1.56 -19.43
N THR A 66 5.64 1.61 -18.57
CA THR A 66 6.50 0.46 -18.26
C THR A 66 5.75 -0.57 -17.39
N LEU A 67 4.82 -0.08 -16.56
CA LEU A 67 3.85 -0.91 -15.84
C LEU A 67 2.44 -0.46 -16.21
N VAL A 68 1.48 -1.38 -16.15
CA VAL A 68 0.07 -1.13 -16.46
C VAL A 68 -0.83 -1.66 -15.36
N ILE A 69 -1.95 -0.97 -15.13
CA ILE A 69 -2.98 -1.38 -14.18
C ILE A 69 -3.87 -2.42 -14.88
N VAL A 70 -4.03 -3.61 -14.30
CA VAL A 70 -4.75 -4.72 -14.94
C VAL A 70 -6.23 -4.78 -14.53
N LEU A 71 -6.59 -4.32 -13.32
CA LEU A 71 -7.95 -4.36 -12.78
C LEU A 71 -8.28 -3.05 -12.04
N PRO A 72 -8.46 -1.93 -12.75
CA PRO A 72 -8.72 -0.63 -12.10
C PRO A 72 -10.03 -0.60 -11.31
N GLU A 73 -11.04 -1.38 -11.73
CA GLU A 73 -12.36 -1.44 -11.10
C GLU A 73 -12.42 -2.25 -9.79
N LEU A 74 -11.37 -3.02 -9.50
CA LEU A 74 -11.30 -3.90 -8.34
C LEU A 74 -10.08 -3.53 -7.49
N PRO A 75 -10.03 -2.34 -6.87
CA PRO A 75 -8.87 -1.92 -6.11
C PRO A 75 -8.70 -2.76 -4.83
N PRO A 76 -7.48 -2.87 -4.28
CA PRO A 76 -7.29 -3.39 -2.94
C PRO A 76 -7.96 -2.48 -1.88
N PRO A 77 -8.20 -2.98 -0.66
CA PRO A 77 -8.70 -2.15 0.43
C PRO A 77 -7.73 -1.00 0.74
N VAL A 78 -8.27 0.13 1.21
CA VAL A 78 -7.47 1.28 1.63
C VAL A 78 -6.55 0.87 2.77
N MET A 79 -5.26 1.14 2.63
CA MET A 79 -4.26 0.87 3.66
C MET A 79 -4.08 2.13 4.55
N PRO A 80 -4.58 2.14 5.79
CA PRO A 80 -4.41 3.28 6.68
C PRO A 80 -2.95 3.45 7.09
N VAL A 81 -2.48 4.70 7.14
CA VAL A 81 -1.16 5.06 7.66
C VAL A 81 -1.33 5.59 9.08
N SER A 82 -0.56 5.05 10.02
CA SER A 82 -0.63 5.39 11.44
C SER A 82 0.73 5.86 11.97
N LEU A 83 0.72 6.85 12.86
CA LEU A 83 1.90 7.31 13.58
C LEU A 83 1.98 6.60 14.93
N LEU A 84 2.98 5.74 15.11
CA LEU A 84 3.20 5.00 16.36
C LEU A 84 4.26 5.68 17.21
N TYR A 85 3.92 5.99 18.46
CA TYR A 85 4.85 6.53 19.45
C TYR A 85 4.56 5.95 20.84
N PRO A 86 5.57 5.82 21.72
CA PRO A 86 5.35 5.35 23.09
C PRO A 86 4.38 6.27 23.84
N ARG A 87 3.45 5.67 24.58
CA ARG A 87 2.53 6.40 25.44
C ARG A 87 3.27 6.91 26.67
N SER A 88 3.94 8.06 26.56
CA SER A 88 4.55 8.75 27.71
C SER A 88 3.56 9.71 28.35
N ARG A 89 3.69 9.93 29.67
CA ARG A 89 2.85 10.88 30.42
C ARG A 89 3.00 12.33 29.90
N GLN A 90 4.15 12.66 29.30
CA GLN A 90 4.38 13.89 28.55
C GLN A 90 5.15 13.55 27.27
N LEU A 91 4.49 13.67 26.12
CA LEU A 91 5.14 13.70 24.81
C LEU A 91 6.11 14.88 24.75
N SER A 92 7.33 14.65 24.29
CA SER A 92 8.31 15.72 24.14
C SER A 92 7.78 16.77 23.15
N PRO A 93 8.07 18.08 23.36
CA PRO A 93 7.64 19.12 22.43
C PRO A 93 8.09 18.87 20.98
N ARG A 94 9.29 18.29 20.79
CA ARG A 94 9.81 17.93 19.45
C ARG A 94 8.94 16.89 18.75
N VAL A 95 8.48 15.86 19.46
CA VAL A 95 7.59 14.84 18.88
C VAL A 95 6.25 15.46 18.52
N ARG A 96 5.68 16.34 19.36
CA ARG A 96 4.42 17.03 19.05
C ARG A 96 4.51 17.85 17.76
N VAL A 97 5.52 18.71 17.65
CA VAL A 97 5.73 19.53 16.44
C VAL A 97 5.91 18.65 15.20
N PHE A 98 6.64 17.53 15.32
CA PHE A 98 6.77 16.58 14.22
C PHE A 98 5.43 15.92 13.85
N LEU A 99 4.62 15.50 14.83
CA LEU A 99 3.30 14.90 14.62
C LEU A 99 2.34 15.90 13.95
N ASP A 100 2.35 17.16 14.37
CA ASP A 100 1.51 18.22 13.79
C ASP A 100 1.92 18.49 12.33
N TRP A 101 3.22 18.58 12.07
CA TRP A 101 3.74 18.78 10.72
C TRP A 101 3.40 17.60 9.81
N VAL A 102 3.72 16.36 10.20
CA VAL A 102 3.49 15.18 9.34
C VAL A 102 1.99 14.95 9.10
N SER A 103 1.14 15.23 10.09
CA SER A 103 -0.32 15.13 9.91
C SER A 103 -0.82 16.11 8.86
N THR A 104 -0.24 17.31 8.82
CA THR A 104 -0.56 18.33 7.80
C THR A 104 -0.10 17.88 6.40
N GLU A 105 1.12 17.37 6.28
CA GLU A 105 1.66 16.89 5.00
C GLU A 105 0.85 15.71 4.43
N PHE A 106 0.48 14.74 5.27
CA PHE A 106 -0.32 13.59 4.84
C PHE A 106 -1.78 13.94 4.59
N ALA A 107 -2.35 14.93 5.29
CA ALA A 107 -3.68 15.46 4.99
C ALA A 107 -3.72 16.17 3.63
N ALA A 108 -2.70 16.98 3.31
CA ALA A 108 -2.59 17.64 2.01
C ALA A 108 -2.52 16.64 0.85
N LYS A 109 -1.78 15.54 1.02
CA LYS A 109 -1.66 14.48 0.01
C LYS A 109 -2.89 13.57 -0.11
N ARG A 110 -3.80 13.59 0.87
CA ARG A 110 -5.08 12.86 0.79
C ARG A 110 -6.04 13.48 -0.23
N GLY A 111 -5.90 14.78 -0.52
CA GLY A 111 -6.72 15.52 -1.48
C GLY A 111 -6.44 15.24 -2.96
N GLU A 112 -5.38 14.49 -3.29
CA GLU A 112 -5.01 14.17 -4.67
C GLU A 112 -5.45 12.75 -5.09
N THR A 113 -5.99 11.94 -4.18
CA THR A 113 -6.40 10.57 -4.50
C THR A 113 -7.63 10.16 -3.68
N GLY A 114 -8.82 10.42 -4.23
CA GLY A 114 -10.08 9.78 -3.86
C GLY A 114 -10.84 10.42 -2.70
N GLU A 115 -11.51 11.54 -2.96
CA GLU A 115 -12.82 11.77 -2.36
C GLU A 115 -13.79 10.77 -2.99
N GLU A 116 -14.28 9.81 -2.21
CA GLU A 116 -15.67 9.34 -2.18
C GLU A 116 -15.77 8.09 -1.28
N GLY A 117 -16.53 8.19 -0.18
CA GLY A 117 -17.10 7.01 0.48
C GLY A 117 -16.92 6.91 2.00
N ALA A 118 -17.94 7.38 2.72
CA ALA A 118 -18.36 6.98 4.09
C ALA A 118 -17.42 7.38 5.25
N SER A 119 -17.72 8.33 6.14
CA SER A 119 -18.96 8.68 6.86
C SER A 119 -19.68 7.46 7.44
N GLY A 120 -19.54 7.25 8.75
CA GLY A 120 -20.42 6.33 9.48
C GLY A 120 -19.84 5.76 10.78
N ASN A 121 -19.84 6.60 11.82
CA ASN A 121 -19.94 6.31 13.27
C ASN A 121 -19.06 5.20 13.88
#